data_AF-A0A2T6L1Y6-F1
#
_entry.id   AF-A0A2T6L1Y6-F1
#
_cell.length_a   1.000
_cell.length_b   1.000
_cell.length_c   1.000
_cell.angle_alpha   90.00
_cell.angle_beta   90.00
_cell.angle_gamma   90.00
#
_symmetry.space_group_name_H-M   'P 1'
#
loop_
_entity.id
_entity.type
_entity.pdbx_description
1 polymer ?
#
loop_
_entity_poly.entity_id
_entity_poly.type
_entity_poly.pdbx_seq_one_letter_code
_entity_poly.pdbx_strand_id
1 'polypeptide(L)'
;MSKIDTSRYRFTPDKDTLEDVDLDKVDVRIDGKRYTEADAERDAEATRTRGLSRGGVSLSKDGSHSPTVTVTLPREIRDLVKERAKAEGVSVSKWLRQLIEEQVHAA
;
A
#
# COMPACT_ATOMS: atom_id res chain seq x y z
N MET A 1 -13.17 0.11 14.76
CA MET A 1 -11.99 0.97 14.51
C MET A 1 -12.31 1.86 13.31
N SER A 2 -12.16 3.18 13.43
CA SER A 2 -12.39 4.09 12.30
C SER A 2 -11.34 3.81 11.23
N LYS A 3 -11.76 3.71 9.97
CA LYS A 3 -10.87 3.42 8.84
C LYS A 3 -9.95 4.63 8.65
N ILE A 4 -8.65 4.45 8.88
CA ILE A 4 -7.67 5.52 8.63
C ILE A 4 -7.67 5.78 7.12
N ASP A 5 -7.97 7.01 6.72
CA ASP A 5 -7.81 7.46 5.34
C ASP A 5 -6.32 7.66 5.04
N THR A 6 -5.70 6.65 4.45
CA THR A 6 -4.27 6.64 4.12
C THR A 6 -3.92 7.60 2.99
N SER A 7 -4.88 8.08 2.19
CA SER A 7 -4.60 9.05 1.12
C SER A 7 -4.13 10.41 1.65
N ARG A 8 -4.50 10.71 2.90
CA ARG A 8 -4.14 11.95 3.60
C ARG A 8 -2.72 11.96 4.17
N TYR A 9 -2.08 10.79 4.29
CA TYR A 9 -0.72 10.64 4.82
C TYR A 9 0.21 10.13 3.72
N ARG A 10 0.69 11.06 2.89
CA ARG A 10 1.70 10.77 1.85
C ARG A 10 3.06 11.27 2.32
N PHE A 11 3.96 10.33 2.62
CA PHE A 11 5.37 10.64 2.81
C PHE A 11 5.99 11.10 1.48
N THR A 12 6.54 12.32 1.47
CA THR A 12 7.21 12.92 0.31
C THR A 12 8.65 13.22 0.72
N PRO A 13 9.65 12.44 0.25
CA PRO A 13 11.04 12.55 0.70
C PRO A 13 11.64 13.96 0.57
N ASP A 14 11.18 14.74 -0.41
CA ASP A 14 11.66 16.11 -0.66
C ASP A 14 11.04 17.18 0.26
N LYS A 15 9.97 16.85 0.99
CA LYS A 15 9.20 17.81 1.81
C LYS A 15 9.15 17.44 3.29
N ASP A 16 9.24 16.15 3.61
CA ASP A 16 9.14 15.67 4.98
C ASP A 16 10.53 15.41 5.54
N THR A 17 10.89 16.13 6.60
CA THR A 17 12.14 15.87 7.35
C THR A 17 11.84 14.83 8.44
N LEU A 18 12.54 13.70 8.40
CA LEU A 18 12.48 12.70 9.46
C LEU A 18 13.61 13.00 10.46
N GLU A 19 13.22 13.31 11.69
CA GLU A 19 14.16 13.37 12.81
C GLU A 19 14.13 12.05 13.55
N ASP A 20 15.30 11.53 13.90
CA ASP A 20 15.43 10.37 14.77
C ASP A 20 15.18 10.82 16.21
N VAL A 21 14.16 10.28 16.84
CA VAL A 21 13.68 10.71 18.16
C VAL A 21 13.82 9.56 19.13
N ASP A 22 14.51 9.82 20.24
CA ASP A 22 14.61 8.89 21.37
C ASP A 22 13.26 8.78 22.10
N LEU A 23 12.60 7.63 21.94
CA LEU A 23 11.25 7.38 22.46
C LEU A 23 11.20 7.29 23.99
N ASP A 24 12.33 7.02 24.65
CA ASP A 24 12.40 6.96 26.11
C ASP A 24 12.43 8.36 26.74
N LYS A 25 12.84 9.37 25.97
CA LYS A 25 12.91 10.79 26.40
C LYS A 25 11.66 11.59 26.03
N VAL A 26 10.88 11.14 25.06
CA VAL A 26 9.69 11.86 24.55
C VAL A 26 8.41 11.11 24.96
N ASP A 27 7.35 11.85 25.29
CA ASP A 27 6.05 11.25 25.64
C ASP A 27 5.25 10.94 24.37
N VAL A 28 5.59 9.83 23.72
CA VAL A 28 4.83 9.27 22.60
C VAL A 28 3.75 8.34 23.14
N ARG A 29 2.50 8.50 22.69
CA ARG A 29 1.37 7.65 23.11
C ARG A 29 0.70 6.93 21.95
N ILE A 30 0.51 5.62 22.12
CA ILE A 30 -0.25 4.76 21.22
C ILE A 30 -1.38 4.12 22.03
N ASP A 31 -2.62 4.24 21.56
CA ASP A 31 -3.83 3.75 22.25
C ASP A 31 -3.92 4.19 23.72
N GLY A 32 -3.45 5.41 24.02
CA GLY A 32 -3.44 5.99 25.36
C GLY A 32 -2.34 5.47 26.29
N LYS A 33 -1.46 4.57 25.83
CA LYS A 33 -0.31 4.07 26.59
C LYS A 33 0.98 4.74 26.12
N ARG A 34 1.90 4.98 27.05
CA ARG A 34 3.25 5.46 26.72
C ARG A 34 3.98 4.40 25.91
N TYR A 35 4.56 4.82 24.78
CA TYR A 35 5.31 3.99 23.86
C TYR A 35 6.80 4.28 24.04
N THR A 36 7.60 3.23 24.21
CA THR A 36 9.04 3.30 24.56
C THR A 36 9.89 2.60 23.50
N GLU A 37 11.21 2.70 23.60
CA GLU A 37 12.11 1.99 22.67
C GLU A 37 11.97 0.47 22.76
N ALA A 38 11.75 -0.04 23.98
CA ALA A 38 11.51 -1.46 24.19
C ALA A 38 10.23 -1.96 23.48
N ASP A 39 9.20 -1.10 23.39
CA ASP A 39 7.98 -1.42 22.64
C ASP A 39 8.23 -1.42 21.13
N ALA A 40 9.00 -0.45 20.63
CA ALA A 40 9.38 -0.36 19.23
C ALA A 40 10.20 -1.59 18.77
N GLU A 41 11.16 -2.02 19.58
CA GLU A 41 11.98 -3.20 19.28
C GLU A 41 11.14 -4.49 19.26
N ARG A 42 10.25 -4.64 20.24
CA ARG A 42 9.29 -5.77 20.29
C ARG A 42 8.42 -5.82 19.04
N ASP A 43 7.88 -4.69 18.62
CA ASP A 43 6.99 -4.62 17.45
C ASP A 43 7.75 -4.87 16.15
N ALA A 44 9.00 -4.40 16.06
CA ALA A 44 9.89 -4.70 14.94
C ALA A 44 10.20 -6.19 14.83
N GLU A 45 10.48 -6.86 15.95
CA GLU A 45 10.72 -8.30 15.99
C GLU A 45 9.47 -9.10 15.62
N ALA A 46 8.31 -8.73 16.17
CA ALA A 46 7.01 -9.32 15.80
C ALA A 46 6.70 -9.14 14.30
N THR A 47 7.18 -8.07 13.69
CA THR A 47 7.00 -7.81 12.26
C THR A 47 7.93 -8.65 11.40
N ARG A 48 9.19 -8.82 11.80
CA ARG A 48 10.18 -9.67 11.11
C ARG A 48 9.72 -11.13 11.04
N THR A 49 9.17 -11.65 12.13
CA THR A 49 8.67 -13.03 12.21
C THR A 49 7.43 -13.30 11.35
N ARG A 50 6.68 -12.25 10.98
CA ARG A 50 5.50 -12.35 10.09
C ARG A 50 5.84 -12.51 8.61
N GLY A 51 7.12 -12.58 8.24
CA GLY A 51 7.54 -12.91 6.88
C GLY A 51 7.05 -11.92 5.83
N LEU A 52 6.97 -10.62 6.17
CA LEU A 52 6.59 -9.58 5.22
C LEU A 52 7.62 -9.53 4.09
N SER A 53 7.17 -9.90 2.89
CA SER A 53 8.00 -9.91 1.70
C SER A 53 8.33 -8.48 1.26
N ARG A 54 9.53 -8.31 0.70
CA ARG A 54 10.03 -7.05 0.15
C ARG A 54 9.19 -6.69 -1.09
N GLY A 55 8.11 -5.96 -0.88
CA GLY A 55 7.15 -5.60 -1.93
C GLY A 55 5.85 -4.93 -1.48
N GLY A 56 5.77 -4.43 -0.23
CA GLY A 56 4.64 -3.64 0.25
C GLY A 56 3.39 -4.48 0.48
N VAL A 57 3.28 -5.09 1.65
CA VAL A 57 1.97 -5.54 2.14
C VAL A 57 1.21 -4.28 2.57
N SER A 58 0.05 -4.04 1.96
CA SER A 58 -0.79 -2.89 2.27
C SER A 58 -1.24 -2.95 3.74
N LEU A 59 -0.76 -2.02 4.58
CA LEU A 59 -1.08 -1.95 6.01
C LEU A 59 -2.56 -1.63 6.29
N SER A 60 -3.32 -1.25 5.26
CA SER A 60 -4.73 -0.87 5.33
C SER A 60 -5.71 -1.98 4.97
N LYS A 61 -5.23 -3.17 4.60
CA LYS A 61 -6.09 -4.20 4.00
C LYS A 61 -6.44 -5.27 5.02
N ASP A 62 -7.66 -5.23 5.55
CA ASP A 62 -8.33 -6.42 6.08
C ASP A 62 -8.10 -7.53 5.06
N GLY A 63 -7.47 -8.64 5.46
CA GLY A 63 -6.88 -9.69 4.58
C GLY A 63 -7.79 -10.32 3.50
N SER A 64 -9.01 -9.81 3.33
CA SER A 64 -9.79 -9.89 2.10
C SER A 64 -8.94 -9.55 0.86
N HIS A 65 -8.84 -10.52 -0.04
CA HIS A 65 -8.25 -10.27 -1.35
C HIS A 65 -9.07 -9.20 -2.08
N SER A 66 -8.44 -8.46 -3.00
CA SER A 66 -9.19 -7.50 -3.81
C SER A 66 -10.28 -8.26 -4.57
N PRO A 67 -11.52 -7.75 -4.66
CA PRO A 67 -12.56 -8.38 -5.44
C PRO A 67 -12.08 -8.55 -6.90
N THR A 68 -12.38 -9.70 -7.49
CA THR A 68 -12.00 -10.02 -8.87
C THR A 68 -13.13 -9.61 -9.80
N VAL A 69 -12.79 -8.88 -10.86
CA VAL A 69 -13.72 -8.52 -11.94
C VAL A 69 -13.34 -9.31 -13.18
N THR A 70 -14.30 -10.05 -13.73
CA THR A 70 -14.14 -10.78 -14.99
C THR A 70 -14.90 -10.04 -16.09
N VAL A 71 -14.24 -9.72 -17.19
CA VAL A 71 -14.83 -9.01 -18.33
C VAL A 71 -14.67 -9.85 -19.59
N THR A 72 -15.75 -9.97 -20.36
CA THR A 72 -15.74 -10.62 -21.67
C THR A 72 -15.37 -9.61 -22.74
N LEU A 73 -14.31 -9.89 -23.48
CA LEU A 73 -13.81 -9.02 -24.56
C LEU A 73 -13.77 -9.81 -25.88
N PRO A 74 -14.03 -9.16 -27.03
CA PRO A 74 -13.68 -9.71 -28.34
C PRO A 74 -12.18 -10.07 -28.38
N ARG A 75 -11.83 -11.11 -29.16
CA ARG A 75 -10.43 -11.61 -29.25
C ARG A 75 -9.46 -10.51 -29.66
N GLU A 76 -9.85 -9.70 -30.64
CA GLU A 76 -9.05 -8.59 -31.17
C GLU A 76 -8.69 -7.57 -30.07
N ILE A 77 -9.68 -7.18 -29.27
CA ILE A 77 -9.49 -6.22 -28.18
C ILE A 77 -8.59 -6.82 -27.08
N ARG A 78 -8.80 -8.10 -26.73
CA ARG A 78 -7.96 -8.79 -25.75
C ARG A 78 -6.49 -8.80 -26.18
N ASP A 79 -6.23 -9.02 -27.47
CA ASP A 79 -4.87 -9.10 -27.99
C ASP A 79 -4.22 -7.70 -28.04
N LEU A 80 -4.98 -6.66 -28.39
CA LEU A 80 -4.52 -5.27 -28.28
C LEU A 80 -4.15 -4.89 -26.85
N VAL A 81 -4.95 -5.28 -25.85
CA VAL A 81 -4.66 -5.03 -24.43
C VAL A 81 -3.36 -5.72 -24.01
N LYS A 82 -3.10 -6.93 -24.48
CA LYS A 82 -1.84 -7.65 -24.21
C LYS A 82 -0.64 -6.93 -24.80
N GLU A 83 -0.73 -6.48 -26.04
CA GLU A 83 0.35 -5.75 -26.70
C GLU A 83 0.64 -4.41 -25.99
N ARG A 84 -0.40 -3.68 -25.58
CA ARG A 84 -0.26 -2.42 -24.81
C ARG A 84 0.42 -2.66 -23.47
N ALA A 85 -0.06 -3.63 -22.69
CA ALA A 85 0.56 -3.96 -21.41
C ALA A 85 2.03 -4.37 -21.56
N LYS A 86 2.35 -5.14 -22.61
CA LYS A 86 3.72 -5.55 -22.93
C LYS A 86 4.61 -4.37 -23.32
N ALA A 87 4.11 -3.45 -24.14
CA ALA A 87 4.84 -2.24 -24.54
C ALA A 87 5.22 -1.36 -23.34
N GLU A 88 4.37 -1.34 -22.31
CA GLU A 88 4.60 -0.60 -21.06
C GLU A 88 5.35 -1.42 -20.00
N GLY A 89 5.74 -2.67 -20.30
CA GLY A 89 6.51 -3.52 -19.38
C GLY A 89 5.73 -3.95 -18.13
N VAL A 90 4.40 -3.96 -18.18
CA VAL A 90 3.52 -4.30 -17.05
C VAL A 90 2.63 -5.51 -17.36
N SER A 91 2.07 -6.15 -16.34
CA SER A 91 1.09 -7.20 -16.54
C SER A 91 -0.25 -6.63 -17.00
N VAL A 92 -1.03 -7.42 -17.75
CA VAL A 92 -2.37 -7.04 -18.22
C VAL A 92 -3.26 -6.58 -17.06
N SER A 93 -3.25 -7.27 -15.93
CA SER A 93 -4.04 -6.91 -14.76
C SER A 93 -3.61 -5.58 -14.13
N LYS A 94 -2.32 -5.25 -14.17
CA LYS A 94 -1.80 -3.97 -13.67
C LYS A 94 -2.20 -2.84 -14.61
N TRP A 95 -2.03 -3.04 -15.91
CA TRP A 95 -2.42 -2.08 -16.94
C TRP A 95 -3.92 -1.77 -16.90
N LEU A 96 -4.77 -2.80 -16.85
CA LEU A 96 -6.22 -2.63 -16.74
C LEU A 96 -6.63 -1.93 -15.45
N ARG A 97 -5.97 -2.23 -14.32
CA ARG A 97 -6.23 -1.54 -13.05
C ARG A 97 -5.97 -0.05 -13.19
N GLN A 98 -4.82 0.34 -13.71
CA GLN A 98 -4.44 1.75 -13.88
C GLN A 98 -5.42 2.48 -14.80
N LEU A 99 -5.81 1.86 -15.93
CA LEU A 99 -6.80 2.42 -16.84
C LEU A 99 -8.16 2.65 -16.17
N ILE A 100 -8.65 1.66 -15.39
CA ILE A 100 -9.93 1.79 -14.68
C ILE A 100 -9.84 2.86 -13.59
N GLU A 101 -8.75 2.88 -12.81
CA GLU A 101 -8.53 3.90 -11.78
C GLU A 101 -8.50 5.31 -12.38
N GLU A 102 -7.78 5.50 -13.49
CA GLU A 102 -7.74 6.77 -14.21
C GLU A 102 -9.14 7.21 -14.66
N GLN A 103 -9.92 6.32 -15.28
CA GLN A 103 -11.26 6.65 -15.76
C GLN A 103 -12.27 6.90 -14.62
N VAL A 104 -12.20 6.16 -13.52
CA VAL A 104 -13.13 6.29 -12.39
C VAL A 104 -12.79 7.51 -11.53
N HIS A 105 -11.51 7.83 -11.35
CA HIS A 105 -11.08 8.98 -10.57
C HIS A 105 -11.07 10.30 -11.35
N ALA A 106 -11.03 10.26 -12.68
CA ALA A 106 -11.17 11.45 -13.53
C ALA A 106 -12.63 11.89 -13.76
N ALA A 107 -13.61 11.10 -13.30
CA ALA A 107 -15.04 11.38 -13.35
C ALA A 107 -15.56 11.91 -12.01
#